data_AF-A3DPE3-F1
#
_entry.id   AF-A3DPE3-F1
#
_cell.length_a   1.000
_cell.length_b   1.000
_cell.length_c   1.000
_cell.angle_alpha   90.00
_cell.angle_beta   90.00
_cell.angle_gamma   90.00
#
_symmetry.space_group_name_H-M   'P 1'
#
loop_
_entity.id
_entity.type
_entity.pdbx_description
1 polymer ?
#
loop_
_entity_poly.entity_id
_entity_poly.type
_entity_poly.pdbx_seq_one_letter_code
_entity_poly.pdbx_strand_id
1 'polypeptide(L)'
;MGMTDIQVQSNNVFAENKLSRIYSISDLFTIMLALHNINSNKEDKDQVKKQIWALTNMWLEEVSPLSYIPGLVEEVSSIIKYKVWDEKSTLSDEVIERILVDTIIFKEKALSEEEPEVLNALSLVLATRAVELIEALGGFIPRGSTVWKILYEPADPRDKIIDITTLIATTLVISTNI
;
A
#
# COMPACT_ATOMS: atom_id res chain seq x y z
N MET A 1 7.67 -8.46 -40.31
CA MET A 1 8.53 -8.10 -39.17
C MET A 1 8.30 -6.64 -38.83
N GLY A 2 7.22 -6.29 -38.14
CA GLY A 2 6.89 -4.87 -37.91
C GLY A 2 5.66 -4.59 -37.04
N MET A 3 4.84 -5.59 -36.71
CA MET A 3 3.77 -5.45 -35.72
C MET A 3 4.23 -5.80 -34.29
N THR A 4 5.15 -6.75 -34.14
CA THR A 4 5.72 -7.15 -32.84
C THR A 4 6.55 -6.05 -32.20
N ASP A 5 7.36 -5.32 -32.98
CA ASP A 5 8.27 -4.31 -32.43
C ASP A 5 7.54 -3.05 -31.92
N ILE A 6 6.42 -2.69 -32.56
CA ILE A 6 5.58 -1.54 -32.16
C ILE A 6 4.79 -1.86 -30.89
N GLN A 7 4.26 -3.08 -30.77
CA GLN A 7 3.56 -3.52 -29.55
C GLN A 7 4.53 -3.60 -28.36
N VAL A 8 5.74 -4.13 -28.55
CA VAL A 8 6.77 -4.20 -27.51
C VAL A 8 7.21 -2.81 -27.05
N GLN A 9 7.41 -1.86 -27.97
CA GLN A 9 7.75 -0.47 -27.60
C GLN A 9 6.61 0.24 -26.86
N SER A 10 5.36 0.05 -27.27
CA SER A 10 4.20 0.66 -26.60
C SER A 10 3.98 0.13 -25.18
N ASN A 11 4.21 -1.18 -24.97
CA ASN A 11 4.10 -1.82 -23.67
C ASN A 11 5.20 -1.35 -22.70
N ASN A 12 6.43 -1.16 -23.19
CA ASN A 12 7.52 -0.64 -22.37
C ASN A 12 7.27 0.81 -21.93
N VAL A 13 6.79 1.68 -22.83
CA VAL A 13 6.48 3.08 -22.47
C VAL A 13 5.33 3.14 -21.45
N PHE A 14 4.32 2.28 -21.57
CA PHE A 14 3.23 2.21 -20.60
C PHE A 14 3.70 1.74 -19.22
N ALA A 15 4.56 0.72 -19.17
CA ALA A 15 5.15 0.23 -17.93
C ALA A 15 6.06 1.27 -17.26
N GLU A 16 6.90 1.98 -18.03
CA GLU A 16 7.74 3.07 -17.54
C GLU A 16 6.92 4.24 -17.00
N ASN A 17 5.84 4.63 -17.69
CA ASN A 17 4.94 5.68 -17.23
C ASN A 17 4.20 5.31 -15.95
N LYS A 18 3.77 4.05 -15.80
CA LYS A 18 3.10 3.56 -14.59
C LYS A 18 4.06 3.57 -13.40
N LEU A 19 5.28 3.07 -13.56
CA LEU A 19 6.30 3.12 -12.51
C LEU A 19 6.63 4.56 -12.11
N SER A 20 6.86 5.45 -13.07
CA SER A 20 7.12 6.87 -12.80
C SER A 20 5.98 7.53 -12.01
N ARG A 21 4.72 7.21 -12.33
CA ARG A 21 3.54 7.70 -11.60
C ARG A 21 3.52 7.19 -10.16
N ILE A 22 3.81 5.91 -9.93
CA ILE A 22 3.82 5.30 -8.60
C ILE A 22 4.88 5.97 -7.71
N TYR A 23 6.10 6.13 -8.22
CA TYR A 23 7.15 6.85 -7.49
C TYR A 23 6.76 8.30 -7.22
N SER A 24 6.17 9.00 -8.19
CA SER A 24 5.71 10.38 -7.99
C SER A 24 4.64 10.50 -6.91
N ILE A 25 3.68 9.58 -6.86
CA ILE A 25 2.66 9.55 -5.80
C ILE A 25 3.32 9.31 -4.44
N SER A 26 4.26 8.37 -4.38
CA SER A 26 5.01 8.04 -3.18
C SER A 26 5.82 9.22 -2.65
N ASP A 27 6.60 9.89 -3.51
CA ASP A 27 7.39 11.07 -3.17
C ASP A 27 6.50 12.20 -2.65
N LEU A 28 5.39 12.48 -3.35
CA LEU A 28 4.43 13.50 -2.91
C LEU A 28 3.80 13.13 -1.57
N PHE A 29 3.48 11.86 -1.33
CA PHE A 29 2.92 11.40 -0.07
C PHE A 29 3.86 11.69 1.09
N THR A 30 5.13 11.32 0.94
CA THR A 30 6.19 11.57 1.91
C THR A 30 6.41 13.07 2.14
N ILE A 31 6.45 13.88 1.08
CA ILE A 31 6.54 15.34 1.20
C ILE A 31 5.35 15.91 1.98
N MET A 32 4.13 15.43 1.72
CA MET A 32 2.95 15.89 2.45
C MET A 32 3.00 15.51 3.94
N LEU A 33 3.49 14.31 4.29
CA LEU A 33 3.70 13.93 5.68
C LEU A 33 4.71 14.87 6.37
N ALA A 34 5.84 15.15 5.70
CA ALA A 34 6.84 16.09 6.21
C ALA A 34 6.27 17.52 6.38
N LEU A 35 5.49 18.00 5.40
CA LEU A 35 4.81 19.30 5.46
C LEU A 35 3.82 19.38 6.62
N HIS A 36 3.04 18.32 6.86
CA HIS A 36 2.13 18.26 8.00
C HIS A 36 2.86 18.42 9.33
N ASN A 37 4.04 17.82 9.45
CA ASN A 37 4.84 17.83 10.68
C ASN A 37 5.48 19.18 10.97
N ILE A 38 5.91 19.93 9.94
CA ILE A 38 6.54 21.25 10.12
C ILE A 38 5.52 22.39 10.23
N ASN A 39 4.30 22.22 9.71
CA ASN A 39 3.27 23.25 9.79
C ASN A 39 2.80 23.43 11.24
N SER A 40 2.76 24.68 11.70
CA SER A 40 2.30 25.02 13.07
C SER A 40 0.83 25.44 13.11
N ASN A 41 0.29 25.90 11.98
CA ASN A 41 -1.10 26.33 11.83
C ASN A 41 -2.03 25.14 11.58
N LYS A 42 -3.17 25.13 12.28
CA LYS A 42 -4.22 24.12 12.12
C LYS A 42 -4.80 24.10 10.69
N GLU A 43 -5.04 25.25 10.08
CA GLU A 43 -5.64 25.32 8.74
C GLU A 43 -4.72 24.66 7.70
N ASP A 44 -3.43 24.96 7.74
CA ASP A 44 -2.45 24.35 6.83
C ASP A 44 -2.32 22.85 7.09
N LYS A 45 -2.31 22.40 8.35
CA LYS A 45 -2.35 20.96 8.67
C LYS A 45 -3.60 20.29 8.08
N ASP A 46 -4.77 20.92 8.18
CA ASP A 46 -6.01 20.37 7.65
C ASP A 46 -6.04 20.36 6.10
N GLN A 47 -5.40 21.32 5.44
CA GLN A 47 -5.19 21.29 3.99
C GLN A 47 -4.24 20.15 3.57
N VAL A 48 -3.14 19.96 4.30
CA VAL A 48 -2.19 18.87 4.01
C VAL A 48 -2.84 17.51 4.21
N LYS A 49 -3.68 17.32 5.25
CA LYS A 49 -4.45 16.06 5.42
C LYS A 49 -5.32 15.76 4.20
N LYS A 50 -5.98 16.77 3.62
CA LYS A 50 -6.77 16.61 2.38
C LYS A 50 -5.91 16.19 1.20
N GLN A 51 -4.68 16.71 1.10
CA GLN A 51 -3.73 16.30 0.05
C GLN A 51 -3.25 14.86 0.27
N ILE A 52 -2.94 14.46 1.51
CA ILE A 52 -2.61 13.07 1.85
C ILE A 52 -3.76 12.14 1.45
N TRP A 53 -5.00 12.48 1.82
CA TRP A 53 -6.19 11.70 1.44
C TRP A 53 -6.36 11.59 -0.09
N ALA A 54 -6.16 12.70 -0.81
CA ALA A 54 -6.23 12.70 -2.28
C ALA A 54 -5.15 11.80 -2.89
N LEU A 55 -3.92 11.84 -2.37
CA LEU A 55 -2.83 10.97 -2.81
C LEU A 55 -3.10 9.50 -2.49
N THR A 56 -3.69 9.18 -1.33
CA THR A 56 -4.16 7.82 -1.03
C THR A 56 -5.15 7.35 -2.08
N ASN A 57 -6.13 8.18 -2.46
CA ASN A 57 -7.12 7.82 -3.48
C ASN A 57 -6.49 7.61 -4.86
N MET A 58 -5.55 8.47 -5.27
CA MET A 58 -4.81 8.27 -6.54
C MET A 58 -3.99 6.98 -6.51
N TRP A 59 -3.36 6.65 -5.38
CA TRP A 59 -2.65 5.38 -5.21
C TRP A 59 -3.60 4.18 -5.24
N LEU A 60 -4.80 4.30 -4.65
CA LEU A 60 -5.82 3.25 -4.67
C LEU A 60 -6.32 2.92 -6.08
N GLU A 61 -6.40 3.92 -6.97
CA GLU A 61 -6.73 3.70 -8.37
C GLU A 61 -5.69 2.78 -9.03
N GLU A 62 -4.40 3.01 -8.76
CA GLU A 62 -3.30 2.21 -9.32
C GLU A 62 -3.21 0.79 -8.74
N VAL A 63 -3.61 0.63 -7.47
CA VAL A 63 -3.59 -0.68 -6.79
C VAL A 63 -4.86 -1.49 -7.03
N SER A 64 -5.87 -0.94 -7.69
CA SER A 64 -7.13 -1.64 -8.00
C SER A 64 -6.95 -2.71 -9.11
N PRO A 65 -7.80 -3.76 -9.19
CA PRO A 65 -8.88 -4.14 -8.27
C PRO A 65 -8.36 -4.81 -6.97
N LEU A 66 -9.18 -4.76 -5.91
CA LEU A 66 -8.88 -5.38 -4.60
C LEU A 66 -9.83 -6.56 -4.33
N SER A 67 -9.42 -7.48 -3.45
CA SER A 67 -10.27 -8.55 -2.94
C SER A 67 -11.36 -8.00 -2.02
N TYR A 68 -12.51 -8.67 -1.97
CA TYR A 68 -13.45 -8.48 -0.87
C TYR A 68 -13.14 -9.50 0.23
N ILE A 69 -12.79 -9.01 1.42
CA ILE A 69 -12.48 -9.84 2.59
C ILE A 69 -13.49 -9.49 3.70
N PRO A 70 -14.40 -10.42 4.06
CA PRO A 70 -15.43 -10.17 5.06
C PRO A 70 -14.84 -9.74 6.42
N GLY A 71 -15.36 -8.66 6.99
CA GLY A 71 -14.97 -8.17 8.32
C GLY A 71 -13.62 -7.43 8.38
N LEU A 72 -12.90 -7.32 7.25
CA LEU A 72 -11.56 -6.72 7.24
C LEU A 72 -11.57 -5.25 7.64
N VAL A 73 -12.54 -4.46 7.14
CA VAL A 73 -12.63 -3.02 7.44
C VAL A 73 -12.87 -2.79 8.92
N GLU A 74 -13.81 -3.53 9.51
CA GLU A 74 -14.15 -3.44 10.93
C GLU A 74 -12.95 -3.86 11.79
N GLU A 75 -12.28 -4.94 11.41
CA GLU A 75 -11.13 -5.45 12.15
C GLU A 75 -9.95 -4.49 12.08
N VAL A 76 -9.57 -4.02 10.89
CA VAL A 76 -8.48 -3.04 10.72
C VAL A 76 -8.79 -1.76 11.48
N SER A 77 -10.03 -1.26 11.42
CA SER A 77 -10.46 -0.08 12.17
C SER A 77 -10.36 -0.26 13.68
N SER A 78 -10.50 -1.50 14.18
CA SER A 78 -10.41 -1.80 15.61
C SER A 78 -8.97 -1.93 16.11
N ILE A 79 -8.02 -2.30 15.24
CA ILE A 79 -6.63 -2.54 15.64
C ILE A 79 -5.77 -1.28 15.51
N ILE A 80 -5.94 -0.47 14.46
CA ILE A 80 -5.11 0.72 14.26
C ILE A 80 -5.57 1.87 15.18
N LYS A 81 -4.61 2.62 15.73
CA LYS A 81 -4.89 3.65 16.75
C LYS A 81 -4.59 5.06 16.26
N TYR A 82 -3.66 5.18 15.32
CA TYR A 82 -3.15 6.46 14.86
C TYR A 82 -3.46 6.67 13.38
N LYS A 83 -3.53 7.95 13.01
CA LYS A 83 -3.54 8.36 11.59
C LYS A 83 -2.09 8.40 11.10
N VAL A 84 -1.89 8.30 9.78
CA VAL A 84 -0.53 8.30 9.21
C VAL A 84 0.26 9.57 9.55
N TRP A 85 -0.44 10.69 9.73
CA TRP A 85 0.12 12.01 10.03
C TRP A 85 0.16 12.33 11.53
N ASP A 86 -0.19 11.38 12.39
CA ASP A 86 -0.19 11.57 13.84
C ASP A 86 1.24 11.48 14.38
N GLU A 87 1.59 12.30 15.38
CA GLU A 87 2.96 12.37 15.93
C GLU A 87 3.38 11.07 16.63
N LYS A 88 2.41 10.25 17.03
CA LYS A 88 2.63 8.93 17.63
C LYS A 88 2.80 7.81 16.60
N SER A 89 2.52 8.09 15.33
CA SER A 89 2.85 7.18 14.24
C SER A 89 4.37 7.08 14.15
N THR A 90 4.90 5.86 14.20
CA THR A 90 6.35 5.63 14.03
C THR A 90 6.70 5.32 12.57
N LEU A 91 5.79 5.65 11.65
CA LEU A 91 5.95 5.38 10.23
C LEU A 91 7.00 6.34 9.64
N SER A 92 8.13 5.80 9.19
CA SER A 92 9.15 6.59 8.52
C SER A 92 8.86 6.76 7.03
N ASP A 93 9.40 7.85 6.47
CA ASP A 93 9.37 8.17 5.03
C ASP A 93 9.80 6.98 4.16
N GLU A 94 10.92 6.34 4.50
CA GLU A 94 11.44 5.17 3.77
C GLU A 94 10.49 3.96 3.83
N VAL A 95 9.82 3.75 4.97
CA VAL A 95 8.89 2.62 5.15
C VAL A 95 7.61 2.85 4.37
N ILE A 96 7.00 4.05 4.43
CA ILE A 96 5.80 4.34 3.65
C ILE A 96 6.09 4.31 2.15
N GLU A 97 7.24 4.82 1.70
CA GLU A 97 7.63 4.78 0.29
C GLU A 97 7.69 3.34 -0.22
N ARG A 98 8.38 2.46 0.52
CA ARG A 98 8.45 1.04 0.18
C ARG A 98 7.08 0.38 0.19
N ILE A 99 6.22 0.66 1.18
CA ILE A 99 4.86 0.11 1.22
C ILE A 99 4.09 0.51 -0.05
N LEU A 100 4.08 1.79 -0.43
CA LEU A 100 3.33 2.29 -1.58
C LEU A 100 3.83 1.69 -2.90
N VAL A 101 5.15 1.59 -3.06
CA VAL A 101 5.79 1.08 -4.28
C VAL A 101 5.71 -0.46 -4.36
N ASP A 102 6.18 -1.17 -3.33
CA ASP A 102 6.24 -2.65 -3.30
C ASP A 102 4.85 -3.24 -3.53
N THR A 103 3.81 -2.67 -2.92
CA THR A 103 2.43 -3.18 -3.04
C THR A 103 1.97 -3.24 -4.49
N ILE A 104 2.23 -2.20 -5.29
CA ILE A 104 1.80 -2.19 -6.69
C ILE A 104 2.70 -3.10 -7.52
N ILE A 105 4.03 -2.99 -7.37
CA ILE A 105 4.97 -3.81 -8.15
C ILE A 105 4.74 -5.29 -7.92
N PHE A 106 4.50 -5.71 -6.67
CA PHE A 106 4.36 -7.13 -6.33
C PHE A 106 3.00 -7.65 -6.76
N LYS A 107 1.95 -6.85 -6.66
CA LYS A 107 0.64 -7.20 -7.21
C LYS A 107 0.71 -7.41 -8.73
N GLU A 108 1.36 -6.51 -9.46
CA GLU A 108 1.51 -6.64 -10.92
C GLU A 108 2.35 -7.87 -11.27
N LYS A 109 3.46 -8.10 -10.55
CA LYS A 109 4.26 -9.33 -10.68
C LYS A 109 3.40 -10.57 -10.46
N ALA A 110 2.54 -10.56 -9.44
CA ALA A 110 1.68 -11.69 -9.13
C ALA A 110 0.74 -12.06 -10.28
N LEU A 111 0.39 -11.12 -11.17
CA LEU A 111 -0.44 -11.41 -12.34
C LEU A 111 0.33 -12.11 -13.46
N SER A 112 1.61 -11.78 -13.64
CA SER A 112 2.44 -12.28 -14.76
C SER A 112 3.40 -13.41 -14.40
N GLU A 113 3.79 -13.54 -13.14
CA GLU A 113 4.82 -14.47 -12.69
C GLU A 113 4.28 -15.90 -12.59
N GLU A 114 5.03 -16.86 -13.11
CA GLU A 114 4.67 -18.28 -13.12
C GLU A 114 5.46 -19.08 -12.08
N GLU A 115 6.60 -18.56 -11.61
CA GLU A 115 7.46 -19.22 -10.62
C GLU A 115 6.90 -19.11 -9.19
N PRO A 116 6.43 -20.22 -8.56
CA PRO A 116 5.81 -20.17 -7.24
C PRO A 116 6.77 -19.72 -6.12
N GLU A 117 8.06 -20.02 -6.24
CA GLU A 117 9.10 -19.62 -5.29
C GLU A 117 9.25 -18.09 -5.25
N VAL A 118 9.21 -17.44 -6.41
CA VAL A 118 9.27 -15.98 -6.53
C VAL A 118 8.02 -15.37 -5.91
N LEU A 119 6.83 -15.86 -6.26
CA LEU A 119 5.57 -15.38 -5.68
C LEU A 119 5.56 -15.54 -4.15
N ASN A 120 6.05 -16.67 -3.65
CA ASN A 120 6.11 -16.89 -2.21
C ASN A 120 7.05 -15.88 -1.54
N ALA A 121 8.24 -15.64 -2.09
CA ALA A 121 9.16 -14.62 -1.59
C ALA A 121 8.54 -13.22 -1.58
N LEU A 122 7.86 -12.82 -2.68
CA LEU A 122 7.15 -11.54 -2.77
C LEU A 122 6.04 -11.43 -1.73
N SER A 123 5.26 -12.50 -1.51
CA SER A 123 4.19 -12.52 -0.50
C SER A 123 4.73 -12.31 0.92
N LEU A 124 5.90 -12.86 1.24
CA LEU A 124 6.54 -12.72 2.55
C LEU A 124 7.06 -11.30 2.78
N VAL A 125 7.67 -10.70 1.75
CA VAL A 125 8.11 -9.30 1.82
C VAL A 125 6.89 -8.38 1.98
N LEU A 126 5.82 -8.60 1.21
CA LEU A 126 4.62 -7.79 1.32
C LEU A 126 3.91 -7.94 2.68
N ALA A 127 3.88 -9.17 3.23
CA ALA A 127 3.36 -9.41 4.58
C ALA A 127 4.17 -8.61 5.62
N THR A 128 5.49 -8.53 5.46
CA THR A 128 6.35 -7.72 6.31
C THR A 128 5.97 -6.23 6.21
N ARG A 129 5.74 -5.71 5.00
CA ARG A 129 5.28 -4.33 4.78
C ARG A 129 3.94 -4.03 5.45
N ALA A 130 3.00 -4.97 5.37
CA ALA A 130 1.70 -4.84 6.02
C ALA A 130 1.83 -4.81 7.56
N VAL A 131 2.70 -5.66 8.13
CA VAL A 131 2.99 -5.66 9.57
C VAL A 131 3.62 -4.33 10.00
N GLU A 132 4.65 -3.87 9.29
CA GLU A 132 5.33 -2.59 9.54
C GLU A 132 4.32 -1.43 9.55
N LEU A 133 3.40 -1.39 8.58
CA LEU A 133 2.35 -0.37 8.52
C LEU A 133 1.42 -0.42 9.75
N ILE A 134 0.90 -1.60 10.08
CA ILE A 134 -0.06 -1.77 11.18
C ILE A 134 0.59 -1.40 12.52
N GLU A 135 1.80 -1.89 12.77
CA GLU A 135 2.54 -1.61 14.00
C GLU A 135 2.90 -0.13 14.12
N ALA A 136 3.35 0.50 13.02
CA ALA A 136 3.66 1.92 12.99
C ALA A 136 2.44 2.81 13.32
N LEU A 137 1.23 2.34 12.99
CA LEU A 137 -0.04 2.99 13.31
C LEU A 137 -0.58 2.62 14.71
N GLY A 138 0.27 2.06 15.57
CA GLY A 138 -0.05 1.67 16.95
C GLY A 138 -0.89 0.40 17.07
N GLY A 139 -1.00 -0.34 15.97
CA GLY A 139 -1.80 -1.54 15.85
C GLY A 139 -1.19 -2.75 16.53
N PHE A 140 -2.06 -3.67 16.92
CA PHE A 140 -1.69 -4.99 17.41
C PHE A 140 -2.51 -6.02 16.65
N ILE A 141 -1.86 -7.04 16.07
CA ILE A 141 -2.52 -8.06 15.25
C ILE A 141 -2.91 -9.24 16.16
N PRO A 142 -4.20 -9.43 16.48
CA PRO A 142 -4.63 -10.50 17.37
C PRO A 142 -4.49 -11.85 16.68
N ARG A 143 -3.94 -12.86 17.37
CA ARG A 143 -3.83 -14.20 16.80
C ARG A 143 -5.20 -14.77 16.43
N GLY A 144 -5.32 -15.31 15.22
CA GLY A 144 -6.55 -15.91 14.71
C GLY A 144 -7.57 -14.91 14.14
N SER A 145 -7.25 -13.62 14.17
CA SER A 145 -8.03 -12.57 13.51
C SER A 145 -7.89 -12.67 11.97
N THR A 146 -8.77 -12.02 11.21
CA THR A 146 -8.72 -12.00 9.74
C THR A 146 -7.37 -11.48 9.23
N VAL A 147 -6.88 -10.39 9.82
CA VAL A 147 -5.57 -9.81 9.53
C VAL A 147 -4.45 -10.82 9.79
N TRP A 148 -4.51 -11.53 10.92
CA TRP A 148 -3.52 -12.56 11.24
C TRP A 148 -3.52 -13.70 10.22
N LYS A 149 -4.70 -14.14 9.77
CA LYS A 149 -4.82 -15.21 8.78
C LYS A 149 -4.22 -14.82 7.43
N ILE A 150 -4.54 -13.62 6.93
CA ILE A 150 -3.97 -13.08 5.68
C ILE A 150 -2.44 -13.11 5.73
N LEU A 151 -1.85 -12.68 6.85
CA LEU A 151 -0.40 -12.56 6.98
C LEU A 151 0.29 -13.91 7.18
N TYR A 152 -0.26 -14.80 8.02
CA TYR A 152 0.48 -15.94 8.55
C TYR A 152 -0.06 -17.30 8.15
N GLU A 153 -1.32 -17.43 7.72
CA GLU A 153 -1.82 -18.72 7.24
C GLU A 153 -1.27 -19.04 5.84
N PRO A 154 -1.04 -20.33 5.52
CA PRO A 154 -0.71 -20.76 4.18
C PRO A 154 -1.89 -20.51 3.23
N ALA A 155 -1.59 -19.94 2.07
CA ALA A 155 -2.52 -19.73 0.97
C ALA A 155 -1.74 -19.86 -0.34
N ASP A 156 -2.45 -19.90 -1.48
CA ASP A 156 -1.80 -19.72 -2.77
C ASP A 156 -1.03 -18.38 -2.77
N PRO A 157 0.27 -18.36 -3.15
CA PRO A 157 1.07 -17.14 -3.07
C PRO A 157 0.51 -15.96 -3.86
N ARG A 158 -0.17 -16.21 -4.98
CA ARG A 158 -0.78 -15.15 -5.79
C ARG A 158 -1.97 -14.56 -5.07
N ASP A 159 -2.89 -15.40 -4.60
CA ASP A 159 -4.06 -14.95 -3.82
C ASP A 159 -3.62 -14.22 -2.55
N LYS A 160 -2.57 -14.73 -1.88
CA LYS A 160 -1.98 -14.12 -0.70
C LYS A 160 -1.46 -12.71 -0.96
N ILE A 161 -0.79 -12.48 -2.10
CA ILE A 161 -0.36 -11.13 -2.49
C ILE A 161 -1.56 -10.20 -2.65
N ILE A 162 -2.63 -10.64 -3.34
CA ILE A 162 -3.83 -9.81 -3.53
C ILE A 162 -4.52 -9.48 -2.19
N ASP A 163 -4.60 -10.44 -1.28
CA ASP A 163 -5.21 -10.25 0.03
C ASP A 163 -4.39 -9.33 0.93
N ILE A 164 -3.06 -9.45 0.91
CA ILE A 164 -2.17 -8.52 1.64
C ILE A 164 -2.26 -7.12 1.02
N THR A 165 -2.30 -6.99 -0.30
CA THR A 165 -2.53 -5.70 -0.97
C THR A 165 -3.85 -5.06 -0.52
N THR A 166 -4.91 -5.86 -0.38
CA THR A 166 -6.21 -5.41 0.13
C THR A 166 -6.13 -4.95 1.59
N LEU A 167 -5.38 -5.68 2.42
CA LEU A 167 -5.09 -5.29 3.81
C LEU A 167 -4.35 -3.96 3.90
N ILE A 168 -3.28 -3.77 3.12
CA ILE A 168 -2.51 -2.52 3.07
C ILE A 168 -3.41 -1.36 2.62
N ALA A 169 -4.16 -1.55 1.53
CA ALA A 169 -5.07 -0.53 1.01
C ALA A 169 -6.13 -0.14 2.04
N THR A 170 -6.76 -1.13 2.71
CA THR A 170 -7.74 -0.90 3.77
C THR A 170 -7.13 -0.13 4.94
N THR A 171 -5.91 -0.50 5.34
CA THR A 171 -5.18 0.14 6.43
C THR A 171 -4.84 1.60 6.10
N LEU A 172 -4.35 1.88 4.89
CA LEU A 172 -4.08 3.24 4.43
C LEU A 172 -5.37 4.07 4.39
N VAL A 173 -6.44 3.56 3.79
CA VAL A 173 -7.75 4.24 3.74
C VAL A 173 -8.23 4.65 5.14
N ILE A 174 -8.25 3.72 6.10
CA ILE A 174 -8.75 4.02 7.44
C ILE A 174 -7.83 5.02 8.15
N SER A 175 -6.51 4.89 7.97
CA SER A 175 -5.51 5.76 8.60
C SER A 175 -5.35 7.13 7.93
N THR A 176 -5.93 7.34 6.75
CA THR A 176 -5.95 8.63 6.05
C THR A 176 -7.34 9.26 5.90
N ASN A 177 -8.40 8.58 6.32
CA ASN A 177 -9.75 9.15 6.32
C ASN A 177 -9.84 10.36 7.26
N ILE A 178 -10.50 11.44 6.81
CA ILE A 178 -10.58 12.77 7.46
C ILE A 178 -11.90 12.93 8.20
#